data_AF-F3FXL6-F1
#
_entry.id   AF-F3FXL6-F1
#
_cell.length_a   1.000
_cell.length_b   1.000
_cell.length_c   1.000
_cell.angle_alpha   90.00
_cell.angle_beta   90.00
_cell.angle_gamma   90.00
#
_symmetry.space_group_name_H-M   'P 1'
#
loop_
_entity.id
_entity.type
_entity.pdbx_description
1 polymer ?
#
loop_
_entity_poly.entity_id
_entity_poly.type
_entity_poly.pdbx_seq_one_letter_code
_entity_poly.pdbx_strand_id
1 'polypeptide(L)' 'GFKLTALTTTAVGAQRICGYMHTALDQLIQALEQASTAPLDSLSILPADERERLLVGFNDTALDY' A
#
# COMPACT_ATOMS: atom_id res chain seq x y z
N GLY A 1 -1.84 4.66 -19.53
CA GLY A 1 -1.01 4.12 -18.43
C GLY A 1 -0.43 5.26 -17.65
N PHE A 2 -0.52 5.22 -16.32
CA PHE A 2 0.03 6.23 -15.43
C PHE A 2 1.49 5.92 -15.12
N LYS A 3 2.37 6.92 -15.06
CA LYS A 3 3.78 6.75 -14.74
C LYS A 3 4.11 7.53 -13.47
N LEU A 4 4.51 6.81 -12.42
CA LEU A 4 4.96 7.41 -11.17
C LEU A 4 6.49 7.38 -11.11
N THR A 5 7.09 8.52 -10.74
CA THR A 5 8.53 8.62 -10.45
C THR A 5 8.67 9.03 -9.00
N ALA A 6 9.18 8.14 -8.15
CA ALA A 6 9.44 8.43 -6.74
C ALA A 6 10.92 8.75 -6.54
N LEU A 7 11.21 9.92 -5.95
CA LEU A 7 12.53 10.28 -5.46
C LEU A 7 12.60 9.88 -3.98
N THR A 8 13.29 8.79 -3.67
CA THR A 8 13.37 8.27 -2.30
C THR A 8 14.82 8.10 -1.86
N THR A 9 15.03 8.08 -0.55
CA THR A 9 16.27 7.56 0.00
C THR A 9 16.38 6.07 -0.30
N THR A 10 17.61 5.56 -0.39
CA THR A 10 17.89 4.13 -0.64
C THR A 10 17.29 3.22 0.43
N ALA A 11 17.18 3.71 1.67
CA ALA A 11 16.58 2.98 2.79
C ALA A 11 15.08 2.70 2.62
N VAL A 12 14.33 3.61 2.00
CA VAL A 12 12.88 3.48 1.85
C VAL A 12 12.52 2.70 0.57
N GLY A 13 13.35 2.81 -0.46
CA GLY A 13 13.17 2.12 -1.73
C GLY A 13 12.04 2.69 -2.59
N ALA A 14 12.39 3.24 -3.76
CA ALA A 14 11.43 3.88 -4.67
C ALA A 14 10.30 2.94 -5.09
N GLN A 15 10.59 1.65 -5.27
CA GLN A 15 9.60 0.65 -5.65
C GLN A 15 8.48 0.52 -4.61
N ARG A 16 8.81 0.60 -3.31
CA ARG A 16 7.83 0.49 -2.22
C ARG A 16 6.88 1.68 -2.23
N ILE A 17 7.42 2.89 -2.36
CA ILE A 17 6.63 4.13 -2.46
C ILE A 17 5.76 4.13 -3.72
N CYS A 18 6.31 3.69 -4.85
CA CYS A 18 5.53 3.54 -6.08
C CYS A 18 4.37 2.56 -5.90
N GLY A 19 4.60 1.42 -5.24
CA GLY A 19 3.56 0.45 -4.91
C GLY A 19 2.44 1.07 -4.06
N TYR A 20 2.80 1.80 -3.00
CA TYR A 20 1.82 2.45 -2.11
C TYR A 20 0.97 3.49 -2.85
N MET A 21 1.61 4.36 -3.62
CA MET A 21 0.92 5.37 -4.43
C MET A 21 0.01 4.73 -5.47
N HIS A 22 0.46 3.65 -6.11
CA HIS A 22 -0.34 2.92 -7.09
C HIS A 22 -1.59 2.31 -6.45
N THR A 23 -1.44 1.64 -5.30
CA THR A 23 -2.59 1.10 -4.54
C THR A 23 -3.52 2.20 -4.06
N ALA A 24 -3.01 3.31 -3.55
CA ALA A 24 -3.83 4.44 -3.11
C ALA A 24 -4.66 5.05 -4.26
N LEU A 25 -4.04 5.22 -5.44
CA LEU A 25 -4.71 5.71 -6.65
C LEU A 25 -5.77 4.73 -7.14
N ASP A 26 -5.47 3.43 -7.18
CA ASP A 26 -6.41 2.39 -7.58
C ASP A 26 -7.64 2.36 -6.65
N GLN A 27 -7.41 2.37 -5.33
CA GLN A 27 -8.46 2.45 -4.33
C GLN A 27 -9.26 3.75 -4.41
N LEU A 28 -8.61 4.88 -4.69
CA LEU A 28 -9.29 6.16 -4.90
C LEU A 28 -10.22 6.12 -6.12
N ILE A 29 -9.75 5.56 -7.24
CA ILE A 29 -10.56 5.39 -8.45
C ILE A 29 -11.74 4.48 -8.15
N GLN A 30 -11.49 3.32 -7.52
CA GLN A 30 -12.53 2.37 -7.14
C GLN A 30 -13.58 3.01 -6.22
N ALA A 31 -13.15 3.84 -5.27
CA ALA A 31 -14.04 4.58 -4.39
C ALA A 31 -14.85 5.64 -5.15
N LEU A 32 -14.24 6.39 -6.06
CA LEU A 32 -14.96 7.33 -6.92
C LEU A 32 -16.01 6.62 -7.80
N GLU A 33 -15.70 5.43 -8.33
CA GLU A 33 -16.60 4.65 -9.17
C GLU A 33 -17.75 4.01 -8.37
N GLN A 34 -17.50 3.51 -7.17
CA GLN A 34 -18.50 2.78 -6.39
C GLN A 34 -19.27 3.63 -5.38
N ALA A 35 -18.61 4.59 -4.73
CA ALA A 35 -19.21 5.40 -3.69
C ALA A 35 -18.43 6.70 -3.50
N SER A 36 -18.85 7.76 -4.21
CA SER A 36 -18.25 9.10 -4.13
C SER A 36 -18.28 9.73 -2.72
N THR A 37 -19.02 9.16 -1.76
CA THR A 37 -19.07 9.57 -0.35
C THR A 37 -18.19 8.70 0.57
N ALA A 38 -17.51 7.67 0.05
CA ALA A 38 -16.64 6.84 0.88
C ALA A 38 -15.55 7.72 1.54
N PRO A 39 -15.36 7.62 2.87
CA PRO A 39 -14.37 8.42 3.55
C PRO A 39 -12.97 8.02 3.08
N LEU A 40 -12.16 9.02 2.70
CA LEU A 40 -10.79 8.82 2.23
C LEU A 40 -9.92 8.06 3.24
N ASP A 41 -10.21 8.19 4.54
CA ASP A 41 -9.54 7.48 5.63
C ASP A 41 -9.73 5.95 5.57
N SER A 42 -10.85 5.49 5.00
CA SER A 42 -11.13 4.05 4.85
C SER A 42 -10.36 3.42 3.69
N LEU A 43 -9.67 4.21 2.85
CA LEU A 43 -8.92 3.70 1.70
C LEU A 43 -7.56 3.20 2.15
N SER A 44 -7.32 1.90 1.93
CA SER A 44 -6.03 1.30 2.22
C SER A 44 -5.00 1.74 1.19
N ILE A 45 -3.99 2.48 1.63
CA ILE A 45 -2.83 2.83 0.79
C ILE A 45 -1.77 1.72 0.73
N LEU A 46 -1.96 0.67 1.54
CA LEU A 46 -0.99 -0.39 1.72
C LEU A 46 -1.24 -1.52 0.69
N PRO A 47 -0.26 -1.88 -0.14
CA PRO A 47 -0.39 -2.99 -1.08
C PRO A 47 -0.50 -4.32 -0.33
N ALA A 48 -1.16 -5.30 -0.95
CA ALA A 48 -1.43 -6.61 -0.36
C ALA A 48 -0.14 -7.32 0.11
N ASP A 49 0.91 -7.31 -0.71
CA ASP A 49 2.22 -7.88 -0.36
C ASP A 49 2.83 -7.26 0.91
N GLU A 50 2.72 -5.95 1.08
CA GLU A 50 3.28 -5.30 2.27
C GLU A 50 2.40 -5.55 3.49
N ARG A 51 1.08 -5.62 3.31
CA ARG A 51 0.16 -6.04 4.37
C ARG A 51 0.51 -7.44 4.87
N GLU A 52 0.80 -8.37 3.96
CA GLU A 52 1.25 -9.72 4.30
C GLU A 52 2.60 -9.70 5.01
N ARG A 53 3.59 -8.94 4.53
CA ARG A 53 4.87 -8.82 5.22
C ARG A 53 4.75 -8.26 6.63
N LEU A 54 3.89 -7.26 6.83
CA LEU A 54 3.67 -6.68 8.16
C LEU A 54 2.92 -7.64 9.08
N LEU A 55 1.92 -8.36 8.57
CA LEU A 55 1.09 -9.26 9.37
C LEU A 55 1.78 -10.60 9.65
N VAL A 56 2.47 -11.16 8.66
CA VAL A 56 3.09 -12.49 8.73
C VAL A 56 4.59 -12.34 8.95
N GLY A 57 5.31 -11.72 8.00
CA GLY A 57 6.78 -11.67 8.05
C GLY A 57 7.35 -10.99 9.31
N PHE A 58 6.75 -9.88 9.76
CA PHE A 58 7.18 -9.17 10.96
C PHE A 58 6.64 -9.77 12.27
N ASN A 59 5.48 -10.45 12.23
CA ASN A 59 4.93 -11.12 13.41
C ASN A 59 5.23 -12.63 13.41
N ASP A 60 6.19 -13.08 12.58
CA ASP A 60 6.75 -14.43 12.63
C ASP A 60 7.64 -14.54 13.89
N THR A 61 7.01 -14.36 15.05
CA THR A 61 7.57 -14.58 16.38
C THR A 61 7.26 -16.01 16.79
N ALA A 62 7.39 -16.96 15.86
CA ALA A 62 7.24 -18.39 16.12
C ALA A 62 8.36 -18.82 17.08
N LEU A 63 8.10 -18.61 18.36
CA LEU A 63 8.83 -19.18 19.47
C LEU A 63 8.38 -20.63 19.56
N ASP A 64 9.23 -21.52 19.05
CA ASP A 64 9.20 -22.94 19.40
C ASP A 64 9.51 -23.02 20.91
N TYR A 65 8.48 -23.24 21.72
CA TYR A 65 8.56 -23.48 23.16
C TYR A 65 8.43 -24.97 23.43
#